data_AF-A0A7Y7CFV4-F1
#
_entry.id   AF-A0A7Y7CFV4-F1
#
_cell.length_a   1.000
_cell.length_b   1.000
_cell.length_c   1.000
_cell.angle_alpha   90.00
_cell.angle_beta   90.00
_cell.angle_gamma   90.00
#
_symmetry.space_group_name_H-M   'P 1'
#
loop_
_entity.id
_entity.type
_entity.pdbx_description
1 polymer ?
#
loop_
_entity_poly.entity_id
_entity_poly.type
_entity_poly.pdbx_seq_one_letter_code
_entity_poly.pdbx_strand_id
1 'polypeptide(L)'
;MNGVSDGLDLSSIRLIGTAVTPAVMVSACGIVATGLDNQIARMTTRMREMLREARQLPDGSSRRDLLRQEVVILDRRHAILARAIALTYTALLAFVVTSLLYLTKRQLDIPEPLPVVSFALGVLLLGAVAVLALASLRLSRLAITLEREELFGITRPPPRL
;
A
#
# COMPACT_ATOMS: atom_id res chain seq x y z
N MET A 1 -20.24 -24.13 -43.45
CA MET A 1 -19.96 -22.67 -43.51
C MET A 1 -19.79 -22.10 -42.09
N ASN A 2 -19.00 -22.76 -41.22
CA ASN A 2 -19.02 -22.51 -39.76
C ASN A 2 -17.69 -21.94 -39.20
N GLY A 3 -16.77 -21.49 -40.06
CA GLY A 3 -15.44 -21.02 -39.64
C GLY A 3 -15.34 -19.53 -39.33
N VAL A 4 -16.37 -18.73 -39.65
CA VAL A 4 -16.32 -17.25 -39.54
C VAL A 4 -16.82 -16.76 -38.18
N SER A 5 -17.75 -17.46 -37.53
CA SER A 5 -18.29 -17.08 -36.22
C SER A 5 -17.28 -17.27 -35.09
N ASP A 6 -16.52 -18.38 -35.09
CA ASP A 6 -15.59 -18.71 -34.00
C ASP A 6 -14.36 -17.76 -33.95
N GLY A 7 -13.94 -17.23 -35.10
CA GLY A 7 -12.83 -16.27 -35.20
C GLY A 7 -13.20 -14.83 -34.82
N LEU A 8 -14.46 -14.42 -34.99
CA LEU A 8 -14.95 -13.10 -34.61
C LEU A 8 -15.14 -12.97 -33.09
N ASP A 9 -15.54 -14.05 -32.41
CA ASP A 9 -15.71 -14.06 -30.95
C ASP A 9 -14.36 -13.95 -30.22
N LEU A 10 -13.36 -14.75 -30.59
CA LEU A 10 -12.05 -14.76 -29.92
C LEU A 10 -11.27 -13.44 -30.11
N SER A 11 -11.35 -12.82 -31.29
CA SER A 11 -10.66 -11.55 -31.57
C SER A 11 -11.30 -10.37 -30.82
N SER A 12 -12.63 -10.33 -30.77
CA SER A 12 -13.39 -9.32 -30.02
C SER A 12 -13.16 -9.45 -28.51
N ILE A 13 -13.16 -10.68 -27.97
CA ILE A 13 -12.87 -10.95 -26.56
C ILE A 13 -11.45 -10.49 -26.20
N ARG A 14 -10.45 -10.77 -27.04
CA ARG A 14 -9.07 -10.29 -26.81
C ARG A 14 -8.99 -8.77 -26.83
N LEU A 15 -9.65 -8.12 -27.79
CA LEU A 15 -9.64 -6.65 -27.90
C LEU A 15 -10.26 -6.01 -26.64
N ILE A 16 -11.44 -6.48 -26.22
CA ILE A 16 -12.08 -6.04 -24.98
C ILE A 16 -11.16 -6.31 -23.80
N GLY A 17 -10.55 -7.50 -23.70
CA GLY A 17 -9.60 -7.85 -22.64
C GLY A 17 -8.41 -6.88 -22.57
N THR A 18 -7.83 -6.50 -23.71
CA THR A 18 -6.70 -5.56 -23.75
C THR A 18 -7.07 -4.15 -23.30
N ALA A 19 -8.30 -3.70 -23.54
CA ALA A 19 -8.78 -2.39 -23.12
C ALA A 19 -9.27 -2.38 -21.66
N VAL A 20 -9.95 -3.44 -21.22
CA VAL A 20 -10.55 -3.56 -19.88
C VAL A 20 -9.49 -3.83 -18.82
N THR A 21 -8.44 -4.59 -19.13
CA THR A 21 -7.44 -5.00 -18.12
C THR A 21 -6.77 -3.80 -17.44
N PRO A 22 -6.22 -2.80 -18.15
CA PRO A 22 -5.67 -1.61 -17.52
C PRO A 22 -6.71 -0.81 -16.71
N ALA A 23 -7.95 -0.71 -17.20
CA ALA A 23 -9.01 0.03 -16.51
C ALA A 23 -9.36 -0.61 -15.15
N VAL A 24 -9.49 -1.94 -15.11
CA VAL A 24 -9.71 -2.69 -13.85
C VAL A 24 -8.53 -2.49 -12.88
N MET A 25 -7.30 -2.47 -13.39
CA MET A 25 -6.12 -2.23 -12.55
C MET A 25 -6.10 -0.81 -11.97
N VAL A 26 -6.52 0.20 -12.73
CA VAL A 26 -6.69 1.58 -12.21
C VAL A 26 -7.73 1.61 -11.08
N SER A 27 -8.86 0.92 -11.24
CA SER A 27 -9.86 0.79 -10.17
C SER A 27 -9.30 0.08 -8.93
N ALA A 28 -8.54 -1.00 -9.11
CA ALA A 28 -7.87 -1.71 -8.02
C ALA A 28 -6.89 -0.80 -7.27
N CYS A 29 -6.08 0.01 -7.99
CA CYS A 29 -5.23 1.02 -7.39
C CYS A 29 -6.03 2.04 -6.56
N GLY A 30 -7.20 2.48 -7.05
CA GLY A 30 -8.08 3.39 -6.31
C GLY A 30 -8.56 2.81 -4.98
N ILE A 31 -8.94 1.53 -4.97
CA ILE A 31 -9.33 0.81 -3.74
C ILE A 31 -8.14 0.74 -2.76
N VAL A 32 -6.96 0.37 -3.25
CA VAL A 32 -5.74 0.27 -2.44
C VAL A 32 -5.36 1.63 -1.85
N ALA A 33 -5.35 2.68 -2.67
CA ALA A 33 -5.03 4.04 -2.24
C ALA A 33 -5.99 4.50 -1.14
N THR A 34 -7.30 4.32 -1.34
CA THR A 34 -8.32 4.64 -0.34
C THR A 34 -8.12 3.85 0.96
N GLY A 35 -7.76 2.57 0.87
CA GLY A 35 -7.47 1.73 2.02
C GLY A 35 -6.26 2.22 2.83
N LEU A 36 -5.19 2.62 2.13
CA LEU A 36 -3.97 3.16 2.73
C LEU A 36 -4.20 4.55 3.34
N ASP A 37 -4.91 5.45 2.65
CA ASP A 37 -5.28 6.78 3.15
C ASP A 37 -6.07 6.68 4.46
N ASN A 38 -7.06 5.80 4.49
CA ASN A 38 -7.85 5.55 5.69
C ASN A 38 -6.98 5.01 6.84
N GLN A 39 -5.99 4.17 6.55
CA GLN A 39 -5.06 3.66 7.56
C GLN A 39 -4.13 4.75 8.09
N ILE A 40 -3.62 5.60 7.22
CA ILE A 40 -2.78 6.77 7.56
C ILE A 40 -3.58 7.75 8.42
N ALA A 41 -4.81 8.08 8.04
CA ALA A 41 -5.67 9.00 8.79
C ALA A 41 -5.93 8.50 10.21
N ARG A 42 -6.31 7.22 10.37
CA ARG A 42 -6.50 6.59 11.69
C ARG A 42 -5.23 6.63 12.54
N MET A 43 -4.07 6.37 11.93
CA MET A 43 -2.78 6.41 12.62
C MET A 43 -2.45 7.82 13.13
N THR A 44 -2.63 8.82 12.28
CA THR A 44 -2.39 10.22 12.60
C THR A 44 -3.30 10.71 13.73
N THR A 45 -4.58 10.30 13.73
CA THR A 45 -5.50 10.62 14.82
C THR A 45 -5.03 10.02 16.14
N ARG A 46 -4.66 8.73 16.19
CA ARG A 46 -4.12 8.09 17.40
C ARG A 46 -2.83 8.76 17.89
N MET A 47 -1.92 9.09 16.98
CA MET A 47 -0.68 9.79 17.33
C MET A 47 -0.95 11.17 17.97
N ARG A 48 -1.94 11.91 17.45
CA ARG A 48 -2.37 13.19 18.03
C ARG A 48 -2.98 13.02 19.42
N GLU A 49 -3.76 11.97 19.65
CA GLU A 49 -4.33 11.65 20.96
C GLU A 49 -3.26 11.33 21.99
N MET A 50 -2.31 10.44 21.68
CA MET A 50 -1.19 10.10 22.55
C MET A 50 -0.32 11.33 22.88
N LEU A 51 -0.08 12.20 21.90
CA LEU A 51 0.69 13.41 22.11
C LEU A 51 -0.04 14.40 23.03
N ARG A 52 -1.39 14.43 23.00
CA ARG A 52 -2.19 15.22 23.93
C ARG A 52 -2.11 14.65 25.35
N GLU A 53 -2.22 13.32 25.51
CA GLU A 53 -2.06 12.65 26.81
C GLU A 53 -0.66 12.91 27.40
N ALA A 54 0.40 12.77 26.59
CA ALA A 54 1.78 13.01 27.01
C ALA A 54 2.06 14.46 27.47
N ARG A 55 1.27 15.43 27.00
CA ARG A 55 1.35 16.85 27.44
C ARG A 55 0.62 17.12 28.74
N GLN A 56 -0.34 16.28 29.13
CA GLN A 56 -1.10 16.39 30.38
C GLN A 56 -0.40 15.71 31.55
N LEU A 57 0.58 14.84 31.27
CA LEU A 57 1.35 14.12 32.28
C LEU A 57 2.52 14.97 32.83
N PRO A 58 2.82 14.87 34.15
CA PRO A 58 3.99 15.52 34.74
C PRO A 58 5.30 15.09 34.07
N ASP A 59 6.25 16.03 33.99
CA ASP A 59 7.62 15.74 33.53
C ASP A 59 8.26 14.67 34.42
N GLY A 60 8.90 13.66 33.79
CA GLY A 60 9.55 12.54 34.48
C GLY A 60 8.66 11.35 34.84
N SER A 61 7.38 11.36 34.45
CA SER A 61 6.51 10.18 34.62
C SER A 61 6.89 9.06 33.65
N SER A 62 7.04 7.83 34.16
CA SER A 62 7.32 6.63 33.35
C SER A 62 6.32 6.43 32.21
N ARG A 63 5.06 6.80 32.44
CA ARG A 63 3.99 6.76 31.43
C ARG A 63 4.23 7.71 30.25
N ARG A 64 4.87 8.87 30.47
CA ARG A 64 5.21 9.82 29.40
C ARG A 64 6.35 9.29 28.53
N ASP A 65 7.31 8.58 29.11
CA ASP A 65 8.39 7.94 28.36
C ASP A 65 7.89 6.77 27.50
N LEU A 66 6.93 5.98 28.01
CA LEU A 66 6.24 4.94 27.25
C LEU A 66 5.48 5.53 26.05
N LEU A 67 4.66 6.56 26.27
CA LEU A 67 3.94 7.26 25.20
C LEU A 67 4.89 7.83 24.14
N ARG A 68 6.06 8.33 24.55
CA ARG A 68 7.09 8.84 23.63
C ARG A 68 7.65 7.72 22.75
N GLN A 69 7.92 6.54 23.32
CA GLN A 69 8.38 5.39 22.55
C GLN A 69 7.31 4.90 21.57
N GLU A 70 6.04 4.86 21.99
CA GLU A 70 4.93 4.45 21.13
C GLU A 70 4.75 5.39 19.93
N VAL A 71 4.85 6.71 20.15
CA VAL A 71 4.81 7.72 19.07
C VAL A 71 5.92 7.49 18.03
N VAL A 72 7.14 7.16 18.45
CA VAL A 72 8.26 6.86 17.53
C VAL A 72 7.98 5.63 16.67
N ILE A 73 7.35 4.60 17.25
CA ILE A 73 6.95 3.39 16.51
C ILE A 73 5.85 3.72 15.49
N LEU A 74 4.84 4.49 15.89
CA LEU A 74 3.76 4.92 14.99
C LEU A 74 4.29 5.79 13.84
N ASP A 75 5.28 6.65 14.09
CA ASP A 75 5.89 7.49 13.06
C ASP A 75 6.63 6.66 12.00
N ARG A 76 7.42 5.66 12.43
CA ARG A 76 8.06 4.70 11.50
C ARG A 76 7.04 3.96 10.64
N ARG A 77 5.92 3.54 11.24
CA ARG A 77 4.83 2.89 10.51
C ARG A 77 4.14 3.84 9.53
N HIS A 78 3.94 5.09 9.93
CA HIS A 78 3.39 6.14 9.06
C HIS A 78 4.29 6.35 7.83
N ALA A 79 5.62 6.38 8.01
CA ALA A 79 6.56 6.49 6.89
C ALA A 79 6.50 5.30 5.91
N ILE A 80 6.31 4.07 6.41
CA ILE A 80 6.14 2.88 5.55
C ILE A 80 4.86 3.00 4.71
N LEU A 81 3.75 3.41 5.34
CA LEU A 81 2.47 3.58 4.64
C LEU A 81 2.50 4.74 3.64
N ALA A 82 3.20 5.84 3.97
CA ALA A 82 3.42 6.96 3.05
C ALA A 82 4.20 6.53 1.79
N ARG A 83 5.17 5.62 1.93
CA ARG A 83 5.87 5.02 0.77
C ARG A 83 4.95 4.09 -0.03
N ALA A 84 4.13 3.29 0.65
CA ALA A 84 3.19 2.39 0.00
C ALA A 84 2.16 3.17 -0.84
N ILE A 85 1.64 4.29 -0.32
CA ILE A 85 0.68 5.10 -1.09
C ILE A 85 1.33 5.79 -2.29
N ALA A 86 2.56 6.30 -2.16
CA ALA A 86 3.30 6.86 -3.28
C ALA A 86 3.52 5.83 -4.41
N LEU A 87 3.91 4.59 -4.05
CA LEU A 87 4.04 3.49 -5.00
C LEU A 87 2.70 3.08 -5.63
N THR A 88 1.60 3.17 -4.87
CA THR A 88 0.25 2.90 -5.40
C THR A 88 -0.11 3.90 -6.50
N TYR A 89 0.16 5.20 -6.29
CA TYR A 89 -0.04 6.21 -7.32
C TYR A 89 0.92 6.07 -8.51
N THR A 90 2.15 5.58 -8.28
CA THR A 90 3.09 5.28 -9.38
C THR A 90 2.60 4.08 -10.21
N ALA A 91 2.05 3.05 -9.57
CA ALA A 91 1.43 1.92 -10.25
C ALA A 91 0.19 2.35 -11.06
N LEU A 92 -0.65 3.20 -10.46
CA LEU A 92 -1.81 3.79 -11.14
C LEU A 92 -1.38 4.52 -12.41
N LEU A 93 -0.33 5.36 -12.31
CA LEU A 93 0.20 6.08 -13.46
C LEU A 93 0.70 5.11 -14.54
N ALA A 94 1.41 4.04 -14.17
CA ALA A 94 1.87 3.03 -15.11
C ALA A 94 0.72 2.33 -15.84
N PHE A 95 -0.41 2.06 -15.17
CA PHE A 95 -1.61 1.51 -15.82
C PHE A 95 -2.32 2.52 -16.72
N VAL A 96 -2.40 3.79 -16.32
CA VAL A 96 -2.91 4.87 -17.17
C VAL A 96 -2.07 5.01 -18.44
N VAL A 97 -0.74 5.01 -18.32
CA VAL A 97 0.20 5.02 -19.45
C VAL A 97 -0.03 3.79 -20.33
N THR A 98 -0.19 2.61 -19.73
CA THR A 98 -0.51 1.38 -20.49
C THR A 98 -1.79 1.55 -21.33
N SER A 99 -2.88 2.07 -20.76
CA SER A 99 -4.12 2.37 -21.48
C SER A 99 -3.89 3.32 -22.65
N LEU A 100 -3.13 4.40 -22.43
CA LEU A 100 -2.82 5.39 -23.45
C LEU A 100 -1.98 4.81 -24.58
N LEU A 101 -0.99 3.96 -24.26
CA LEU A 101 -0.16 3.28 -25.27
C LEU A 101 -1.01 2.35 -26.14
N TYR A 102 -1.93 1.58 -25.56
CA TYR A 102 -2.86 0.74 -26.34
C TYR A 102 -3.80 1.57 -27.21
N LEU A 103 -4.30 2.71 -26.71
CA LEU A 103 -5.17 3.60 -27.46
C LEU A 103 -4.46 4.27 -28.65
N THR A 104 -3.21 4.69 -28.45
CA THR A 104 -2.42 5.45 -29.44
C THR A 104 -1.64 4.55 -30.40
N LYS A 105 -1.54 3.23 -30.15
CA LYS A 105 -0.88 2.25 -31.03
C LYS A 105 -1.39 2.29 -32.48
N ARG A 106 -2.65 2.72 -32.72
CA ARG A 106 -3.20 2.84 -34.08
C ARG A 106 -2.71 4.09 -34.83
N GLN A 107 -2.32 5.14 -34.11
CA GLN A 107 -1.96 6.45 -34.65
C GLN A 107 -0.44 6.66 -34.68
N LEU A 108 0.27 6.00 -33.79
CA LEU A 108 1.72 6.08 -33.63
C LEU A 108 2.32 4.67 -33.75
N ASP A 109 3.46 4.55 -34.41
CA ASP A 109 4.20 3.29 -34.55
C ASP A 109 4.91 2.93 -33.23
N ILE A 110 4.10 2.55 -32.23
CA ILE A 110 4.59 2.23 -30.89
C ILE A 110 5.10 0.78 -30.89
N PRO A 111 6.33 0.53 -30.41
CA PRO A 111 6.87 -0.82 -30.30
C PRO A 111 5.92 -1.73 -29.50
N GLU A 112 5.64 -2.92 -30.02
CA GLU A 112 4.79 -3.92 -29.36
C GLU A 112 5.15 -4.24 -27.90
N PRO A 113 6.42 -4.29 -27.46
CA PRO A 113 6.72 -4.61 -26.06
C PRO A 113 6.41 -3.46 -25.09
N LEU A 114 6.24 -2.21 -25.56
CA LEU A 114 6.18 -1.04 -24.68
C LEU A 114 4.95 -1.04 -23.74
N PRO A 115 3.71 -1.30 -24.22
CA PRO A 115 2.55 -1.42 -23.32
C PRO A 115 2.70 -2.58 -22.33
N VAL A 116 3.32 -3.69 -22.76
CA VAL A 116 3.54 -4.88 -21.92
C VAL A 116 4.51 -4.57 -20.78
N VAL A 117 5.62 -3.88 -21.07
CA VAL A 117 6.60 -3.45 -20.06
C VAL A 117 5.98 -2.46 -19.08
N SER A 118 5.20 -1.48 -19.57
CA SER A 118 4.49 -0.52 -18.72
C SER A 118 3.50 -1.23 -17.79
N PHE A 119 2.76 -2.21 -18.31
CA PHE A 119 1.83 -3.01 -17.51
C PHE A 119 2.55 -3.83 -16.44
N ALA A 120 3.62 -4.54 -16.84
CA ALA A 120 4.43 -5.35 -15.92
C ALA A 120 5.03 -4.50 -14.80
N LEU A 121 5.50 -3.28 -15.10
CA LEU A 121 5.96 -2.34 -14.11
C LEU A 121 4.86 -1.98 -13.09
N GLY A 122 3.65 -1.69 -13.55
CA GLY A 122 2.50 -1.43 -12.68
C GLY A 122 2.20 -2.60 -11.73
N VAL A 123 2.23 -3.84 -12.25
CA VAL A 123 2.03 -5.06 -11.45
C VAL A 123 3.14 -5.25 -10.41
N LEU A 124 4.41 -5.04 -10.79
CA LEU A 124 5.54 -5.13 -9.87
C LEU A 124 5.45 -4.10 -8.74
N LEU A 125 5.04 -2.87 -9.07
CA LEU A 125 4.81 -1.81 -8.09
C LEU A 125 3.68 -2.18 -7.12
N LEU A 126 2.56 -2.73 -7.60
CA LEU A 126 1.49 -3.24 -6.73
C LEU A 126 1.97 -4.38 -5.82
N GLY A 127 2.83 -5.28 -6.34
CA GLY A 127 3.47 -6.30 -5.52
C GLY A 127 4.32 -5.69 -4.39
N ALA A 128 5.10 -4.65 -4.69
CA ALA A 128 5.87 -3.92 -3.69
C ALA A 128 4.97 -3.22 -2.65
N VAL A 129 3.85 -2.63 -3.07
CA VAL A 129 2.83 -2.06 -2.17
C VAL A 129 2.30 -3.12 -1.21
N ALA A 130 1.96 -4.32 -1.70
CA ALA A 130 1.48 -5.41 -0.86
C ALA A 130 2.52 -5.83 0.19
N VAL A 131 3.81 -5.91 -0.19
CA VAL A 131 4.90 -6.21 0.75
C VAL A 131 5.03 -5.13 1.82
N LEU A 132 4.98 -3.85 1.46
CA LEU A 132 5.04 -2.74 2.42
C LEU A 132 3.84 -2.73 3.37
N ALA A 133 2.63 -2.98 2.85
CA ALA A 133 1.43 -3.09 3.65
C ALA A 133 1.54 -4.26 4.66
N LEU A 134 2.02 -5.43 4.22
CA LEU A 134 2.29 -6.57 5.09
C LEU A 134 3.37 -6.26 6.14
N ALA A 135 4.43 -5.56 5.77
CA ALA A 135 5.47 -5.13 6.71
C ALA A 135 4.90 -4.19 7.80
N SER A 136 4.04 -3.24 7.41
CA SER A 136 3.34 -2.36 8.35
C SER A 136 2.45 -3.15 9.33
N LEU A 137 1.77 -4.20 8.85
CA LEU A 137 0.96 -5.09 9.69
C LEU A 137 1.82 -5.91 10.65
N ARG A 138 2.98 -6.42 10.20
CA ARG A 138 3.92 -7.15 11.06
C ARG A 138 4.46 -6.26 12.18
N LEU A 139 4.83 -5.01 11.88
CA LEU A 139 5.22 -4.03 12.91
C LEU A 139 4.08 -3.78 13.91
N SER A 140 2.84 -3.68 13.43
CA SER A 140 1.68 -3.50 14.31
C SER A 140 1.48 -4.67 15.26
N ARG A 141 1.66 -5.91 14.78
CA ARG A 141 1.53 -7.11 15.62
C ARG A 141 2.65 -7.20 16.64
N LEU A 142 3.87 -6.82 16.26
CA LEU A 142 5.01 -6.78 17.18
C LEU A 142 4.79 -5.76 18.31
N ALA A 143 4.26 -4.58 17.98
CA ALA A 143 3.91 -3.57 18.99
C ALA A 143 2.85 -4.10 19.98
N ILE A 144 1.80 -4.76 19.48
CA ILE A 144 0.76 -5.36 20.33
C ILE A 144 1.31 -6.48 21.21
N THR A 145 2.26 -7.30 20.71
CA THR A 145 2.89 -8.33 21.56
C THR A 145 3.72 -7.71 22.68
N LEU A 146 4.37 -6.57 22.44
CA LEU A 146 5.13 -5.83 23.46
C LEU A 146 4.20 -5.19 24.49
N GLU A 147 3.13 -4.52 24.05
CA GLU A 147 2.08 -3.99 24.94
C GLU A 147 1.43 -5.10 25.77
N ARG A 148 1.23 -6.28 25.17
CA ARG A 148 0.72 -7.47 25.87
C ARG A 148 1.70 -7.93 26.94
N GLU A 149 2.99 -8.06 26.65
CA GLU A 149 3.99 -8.45 27.66
C GLU A 149 4.05 -7.46 28.84
N GLU A 150 3.83 -6.17 28.58
CA GLU A 150 3.75 -5.12 29.61
C GLU A 150 2.46 -5.20 30.43
N LEU A 151 1.30 -5.47 29.81
CA LEU A 151 0.03 -5.68 30.50
C LEU A 151 -0.01 -6.98 31.33
N PHE A 152 0.70 -8.02 30.89
CA PHE A 152 0.77 -9.33 31.57
C PHE A 152 1.95 -9.42 32.56
N GLY A 153 2.72 -8.35 32.76
CA GLY A 153 3.64 -8.22 33.90
C GLY A 153 4.86 -9.15 33.88
N ILE A 154 5.43 -9.48 32.71
CA ILE A 154 6.74 -10.14 32.66
C ILE A 154 7.84 -9.07 32.71
N THR A 155 8.02 -8.50 33.89
CA THR A 155 9.23 -7.72 34.21
C THR A 155 10.41 -8.70 34.17
N ARG A 156 11.14 -8.78 33.06
CA ARG A 156 12.44 -9.47 33.09
C ARG A 156 13.34 -8.69 34.05
N PRO A 157 13.90 -9.32 35.11
CA PRO A 157 14.83 -8.63 35.98
C PRO A 157 16.05 -8.19 35.16
N PRO A 158 16.67 -7.04 35.50
CA PRO A 158 17.85 -6.58 34.79
C PRO A 158 18.95 -7.64 34.83
N PRO A 159 19.73 -7.81 33.75
CA PRO A 159 20.83 -8.77 33.74
C PRO A 159 21.79 -8.40 34.87
N ARG A 160 21.98 -9.34 35.81
CA ARG A 160 22.99 -9.22 36.84
C ARG A 160 24.35 -9.31 36.15
N LEU A 161 25.05 -8.18 36.10
CA LEU A 161 26.50 -8.14 35.93
C LEU A 161 27.18 -8.73 37.16
#